data_AF-A0A136A6N3-F1
#
_entry.id   AF-A0A136A6N3-F1
#
_cell.length_a   1.000
_cell.length_b   1.000
_cell.length_c   1.000
_cell.angle_alpha   90.00
_cell.angle_beta   90.00
_cell.angle_gamma   90.00
#
_symmetry.space_group_name_H-M   'P 1'
#
loop_
_entity.id
_entity.type
_entity.pdbx_description
1 polymer ?
#
loop_
_entity_poly.entity_id
_entity_poly.type
_entity_poly.pdbx_seq_one_letter_code
_entity_poly.pdbx_strand_id
1 'polypeptide(L)'
;MKAFIPEFPDYWSSEDAAFNFGKDSTVHGVFSDFSTLVVERLEAGTLSNGEQLFSFIESVLAEGGDPANAACTCFLENILNRIPGPIDPNGFVPYLGPKSKEFCRGWDEFTGVKTSGL
;
A
#
# COMPACT_ATOMS: atom_id res chain seq x y z
N MET A 1 -19.64 5.05 -3.88
CA MET A 1 -18.43 4.38 -3.36
C MET A 1 -17.83 5.30 -2.30
N LYS A 2 -17.61 4.84 -1.06
CA LYS A 2 -16.87 5.64 -0.06
C LYS A 2 -15.38 5.57 -0.41
N ALA A 3 -14.68 6.69 -0.30
CA ALA A 3 -13.23 6.74 -0.52
C ALA A 3 -12.51 5.85 0.51
N PHE A 4 -11.39 5.24 0.11
CA PHE A 4 -10.65 4.34 1.01
C PHE A 4 -9.91 5.10 2.09
N ILE A 5 -9.26 6.18 1.69
CA ILE A 5 -8.61 7.17 2.56
C ILE A 5 -9.22 8.51 2.16
N PRO A 6 -10.30 8.95 2.84
CA PRO A 6 -11.06 10.14 2.45
C PRO A 6 -10.22 11.41 2.37
N GLU A 7 -9.19 11.52 3.19
CA GLU A 7 -8.27 12.64 3.26
C GLU A 7 -7.20 12.65 2.16
N PHE A 8 -7.07 11.58 1.35
CA PHE A 8 -6.01 11.50 0.35
C PHE A 8 -6.04 12.63 -0.69
N PRO A 9 -7.19 13.07 -1.24
CA PRO A 9 -7.20 14.18 -2.20
C PRO A 9 -6.68 15.51 -1.61
N ASP A 10 -7.01 15.76 -0.34
CA ASP A 10 -6.55 16.97 0.37
C ASP A 10 -5.06 16.87 0.69
N TYR A 11 -4.60 15.71 1.20
CA TYR A 11 -3.18 15.43 1.41
C TYR A 11 -2.38 15.56 0.11
N TRP A 12 -2.84 14.91 -0.97
CA TRP A 12 -2.20 14.96 -2.28
C TRP A 12 -2.04 16.39 -2.78
N SER A 13 -3.01 17.26 -2.50
CA SER A 13 -2.96 18.68 -2.91
C SER A 13 -2.16 19.58 -1.97
N SER A 14 -1.67 19.05 -0.85
CA SER A 14 -0.93 19.80 0.18
C SER A 14 0.57 19.84 -0.10
N GLU A 15 1.29 20.68 0.65
CA GLU A 15 2.76 20.73 0.61
C GLU A 15 3.42 19.49 1.25
N ASP A 16 2.65 18.65 1.94
CA ASP A 16 3.15 17.44 2.61
C ASP A 16 3.29 16.26 1.63
N ALA A 17 2.61 16.30 0.47
CA ALA A 17 2.72 15.27 -0.55
C ALA A 17 4.11 15.29 -1.19
N ALA A 18 4.89 14.23 -0.99
CA ALA A 18 6.28 14.17 -1.41
C ALA A 18 6.44 13.99 -2.93
N PHE A 19 5.41 13.47 -3.61
CA PHE A 19 5.48 13.06 -5.00
C PHE A 19 4.43 13.72 -5.91
N ASN A 20 3.69 14.72 -5.41
CA ASN A 20 2.83 15.52 -6.28
C ASN A 20 3.63 16.63 -6.98
N PHE A 21 4.08 16.34 -8.20
CA PHE A 21 4.76 17.27 -9.09
C PHE A 21 3.81 17.91 -10.12
N GLY A 22 2.52 18.00 -9.79
CA GLY A 22 1.50 18.48 -10.71
C GLY A 22 1.40 17.59 -11.94
N LYS A 23 1.66 18.15 -13.13
CA LYS A 23 1.55 17.41 -14.41
C LYS A 23 2.62 16.35 -14.61
N ASP A 24 3.73 16.45 -13.88
CA ASP A 24 4.86 15.52 -13.98
C ASP A 24 4.78 14.38 -12.95
N SER A 25 3.68 14.33 -12.18
CA SER A 25 3.44 13.25 -11.22
C SER A 25 3.30 11.90 -11.93
N THR A 26 3.89 10.87 -11.35
CA THR A 26 3.84 9.51 -11.87
C THR A 26 2.85 8.67 -11.07
N VAL A 27 2.39 7.55 -11.64
CA VAL A 27 1.58 6.57 -10.90
C VAL A 27 2.32 6.02 -9.68
N HIS A 28 3.65 5.87 -9.76
CA HIS A 28 4.52 5.51 -8.64
C HIS A 28 4.48 6.54 -7.52
N GLY A 29 4.51 7.83 -7.85
CA GLY A 29 4.36 8.91 -6.89
C GLY A 29 3.02 8.87 -6.18
N VAL A 30 1.93 8.67 -6.93
CA VAL A 30 0.58 8.55 -6.36
C VAL A 30 0.48 7.37 -5.39
N PHE A 31 0.99 6.18 -5.76
CA PHE A 31 0.98 5.03 -4.85
C PHE A 31 1.89 5.23 -3.64
N SER A 32 3.05 5.89 -3.80
CA SER A 32 3.97 6.19 -2.70
C SER A 32 3.29 7.06 -1.64
N ASP A 33 2.71 8.19 -2.05
CA ASP A 33 2.02 9.11 -1.14
C ASP A 33 0.73 8.51 -0.57
N PHE A 34 0.00 7.73 -1.36
CA PHE A 34 -1.17 7.00 -0.86
C PHE A 34 -0.78 5.96 0.20
N SER A 35 0.37 5.29 0.03
CA SER A 35 0.88 4.32 1.01
C SER A 35 1.25 4.97 2.34
N THR A 36 1.71 6.24 2.34
CA THR A 36 2.02 6.99 3.57
C THR A 36 0.81 7.01 4.50
N LEU A 37 -0.35 7.44 3.99
CA LEU A 37 -1.57 7.51 4.80
C LEU A 37 -2.07 6.12 5.22
N VAL A 38 -1.95 5.11 4.35
CA VAL A 38 -2.35 3.74 4.70
C VAL A 38 -1.44 3.17 5.80
N VAL A 39 -0.13 3.42 5.72
CA VAL A 39 0.83 3.04 6.76
C VAL A 39 0.46 3.70 8.09
N GLU A 40 0.20 5.00 8.13
CA GLU A 40 -0.24 5.70 9.35
C GLU A 40 -1.51 5.07 9.95
N ARG A 41 -2.49 4.71 9.10
CA ARG A 41 -3.72 4.06 9.55
C ARG A 41 -3.48 2.66 10.10
N LEU A 42 -2.55 1.90 9.50
CA LEU A 42 -2.16 0.57 9.98
C LEU A 42 -1.40 0.65 11.30
N GLU A 43 -0.42 1.55 11.42
CA GLU A 43 0.33 1.79 12.65
C GLU A 43 -0.58 2.22 13.81
N ALA A 44 -1.58 3.06 13.53
CA ALA A 44 -2.56 3.50 14.52
C ALA A 44 -3.67 2.47 14.79
N GLY A 45 -3.76 1.38 14.03
CA GLY A 45 -4.85 0.41 14.12
C GLY A 45 -6.24 0.99 13.77
N THR A 46 -6.28 2.00 12.90
CA THR A 46 -7.50 2.74 12.53
C THR A 46 -7.98 2.47 11.10
N LEU A 47 -7.30 1.60 10.35
CA LEU A 47 -7.75 1.19 9.02
C LEU A 47 -9.05 0.37 9.12
N SER A 48 -10.17 0.96 8.70
CA SER A 48 -11.51 0.36 8.87
C SER A 48 -12.08 -0.30 7.62
N ASN A 49 -11.42 -0.14 6.48
CA ASN A 49 -11.88 -0.54 5.15
C ASN A 49 -10.79 -1.34 4.40
N GLY A 50 -10.00 -2.11 5.16
CA GLY A 50 -8.88 -2.92 4.66
C GLY A 50 -9.31 -3.87 3.54
N GLU A 51 -10.44 -4.56 3.69
CA GLU A 51 -10.94 -5.49 2.68
C GLU A 51 -11.16 -4.80 1.31
N GLN A 52 -11.85 -3.65 1.28
CA GLN A 52 -12.09 -2.95 0.01
C GLN A 52 -10.81 -2.34 -0.57
N LEU A 53 -9.94 -1.81 0.30
CA LEU A 53 -8.66 -1.24 -0.10
C LEU A 53 -7.76 -2.30 -0.76
N PHE A 54 -7.51 -3.41 -0.08
CA PHE A 54 -6.62 -4.45 -0.59
C PHE A 54 -7.25 -5.26 -1.73
N SER A 55 -8.59 -5.31 -1.83
CA SER A 55 -9.27 -5.81 -3.04
C SER A 55 -9.02 -4.91 -4.25
N PHE A 56 -9.00 -3.59 -4.08
CA PHE A 56 -8.61 -2.66 -5.15
C PHE A 56 -7.15 -2.87 -5.56
N ILE A 57 -6.22 -2.97 -4.60
CA ILE A 57 -4.80 -3.24 -4.88
C ILE A 57 -4.65 -4.55 -5.66
N GLU A 58 -5.33 -5.62 -5.24
CA GLU A 58 -5.32 -6.90 -5.95
C GLU A 58 -5.82 -6.75 -7.40
N SER A 59 -6.87 -5.95 -7.63
CA SER A 59 -7.38 -5.72 -8.98
C SER A 59 -6.36 -4.98 -9.87
N VAL A 60 -5.60 -4.04 -9.30
CA VAL A 60 -4.51 -3.33 -10.01
C VAL A 60 -3.40 -4.32 -10.37
N LEU A 61 -3.00 -5.20 -9.45
CA LEU A 61 -2.02 -6.25 -9.72
C LEU A 61 -2.49 -7.26 -10.76
N ALA A 62 -3.79 -7.54 -10.82
CA ALA A 62 -4.38 -8.46 -11.79
C ALA A 62 -4.35 -7.91 -13.23
N GLU A 63 -4.58 -6.60 -13.39
CA GLU A 63 -4.52 -5.92 -14.69
C GLU A 63 -3.08 -5.85 -15.22
N GLY A 64 -2.09 -5.69 -14.34
CA GLY A 64 -0.68 -5.63 -14.70
C GLY A 64 -0.22 -4.24 -15.17
N GLY A 65 0.92 -4.20 -15.85
CA GLY A 65 1.51 -2.96 -16.37
C GLY A 65 2.14 -2.05 -15.30
N ASP A 66 2.33 -0.78 -15.64
CA ASP A 66 2.98 0.21 -14.79
C ASP A 66 2.23 0.44 -13.45
N PRO A 67 0.88 0.52 -13.41
CA PRO A 67 0.15 0.62 -12.15
C PRO A 67 0.34 -0.58 -11.21
N ALA A 68 0.44 -1.80 -11.75
CA ALA A 68 0.73 -2.99 -10.96
C ALA A 68 2.14 -2.93 -10.36
N ASN A 69 3.12 -2.46 -11.14
CA ASN A 69 4.48 -2.27 -10.63
C ASN A 69 4.49 -1.22 -9.50
N ALA A 70 3.83 -0.08 -9.69
CA ALA A 70 3.69 0.95 -8.66
C ALA A 70 2.97 0.43 -7.40
N ALA A 71 1.90 -0.35 -7.53
CA ALA A 71 1.22 -0.94 -6.39
C ALA A 71 2.10 -1.94 -5.63
N CYS A 72 2.98 -2.67 -6.32
CA CYS A 72 3.96 -3.54 -5.67
C CYS A 72 5.06 -2.73 -4.96
N THR A 73 5.81 -1.91 -5.69
CA THR A 73 7.06 -1.29 -5.20
C THR A 73 6.86 0.02 -4.45
N CYS A 74 5.71 0.68 -4.62
CA CYS A 74 5.41 1.96 -3.98
C CYS A 74 4.23 1.88 -3.00
N PHE A 75 3.62 0.71 -2.83
CA PHE A 75 2.54 0.53 -1.85
C PHE A 75 2.74 -0.70 -0.96
N LEU A 76 2.73 -1.92 -1.53
CA LEU A 76 2.92 -3.13 -0.73
C LEU A 76 4.30 -3.18 -0.09
N GLU A 77 5.35 -2.88 -0.86
CA GLU A 77 6.73 -2.78 -0.36
C GLU A 77 6.85 -1.76 0.79
N ASN A 78 6.23 -0.58 0.64
CA ASN A 78 6.26 0.45 1.68
C ASN A 78 5.63 0.00 3.00
N ILE A 79 4.57 -0.82 2.96
CA ILE A 79 3.98 -1.44 4.14
C ILE A 79 4.92 -2.50 4.73
N LEU A 80 5.45 -3.40 3.90
CA LEU A 80 6.35 -4.48 4.34
C LEU A 80 7.65 -3.97 4.94
N ASN A 81 8.18 -2.86 4.44
CA ASN A 81 9.39 -2.21 4.98
C ASN A 81 9.19 -1.64 6.40
N ARG A 82 7.97 -1.70 6.95
CA ARG A 82 7.68 -1.39 8.37
C ARG A 82 7.65 -2.63 9.27
N ILE A 83 8.03 -3.79 8.73
CA ILE A 83 8.00 -5.08 9.43
C ILE A 83 9.44 -5.64 9.55
N PRO A 84 9.87 -6.12 10.73
CA PRO A 84 9.20 -5.96 12.01
C PRO A 84 9.20 -4.49 12.45
N GLY A 85 8.15 -4.04 13.13
CA GLY A 85 8.05 -2.64 13.52
C GLY A 85 6.63 -2.23 13.93
N PRO A 86 6.20 -1.00 13.63
CA PRO A 86 4.97 -0.42 14.16
C PRO A 86 3.68 -0.99 13.55
N ILE A 87 3.77 -1.75 12.45
CA ILE A 87 2.61 -2.40 11.83
C ILE A 87 2.47 -3.84 12.32
N ASP A 88 1.30 -4.20 12.86
CA ASP A 88 0.90 -5.60 13.07
C ASP A 88 0.44 -6.21 11.74
N PRO A 89 1.09 -7.28 11.23
CA PRO A 89 0.65 -7.99 10.02
C PRO A 89 -0.83 -8.39 10.01
N ASN A 90 -1.42 -8.68 11.18
CA ASN A 90 -2.84 -9.04 11.27
C ASN A 90 -3.78 -7.92 10.80
N GLY A 91 -3.31 -6.66 10.79
CA GLY A 91 -4.07 -5.50 10.32
C GLY A 91 -4.27 -5.45 8.81
N PHE A 92 -3.49 -6.20 8.01
CA PHE A 92 -3.61 -6.17 6.55
C PHE A 92 -3.48 -7.52 5.85
N VAL A 93 -2.68 -8.46 6.36
CA VAL A 93 -2.42 -9.77 5.72
C VAL A 93 -3.70 -10.56 5.42
N PRO A 94 -4.73 -10.59 6.30
CA PRO A 94 -5.99 -11.27 5.99
C PRO A 94 -6.72 -10.73 4.76
N TYR A 95 -6.51 -9.46 4.41
CA TYR A 95 -7.16 -8.79 3.28
C TYR A 95 -6.40 -8.92 1.96
N LEU A 96 -5.16 -9.41 1.99
CA LEU A 96 -4.35 -9.56 0.78
C LEU A 96 -4.93 -10.64 -0.15
N GLY A 97 -5.11 -10.26 -1.41
CA GLY A 97 -5.44 -11.19 -2.49
C GLY A 97 -4.24 -12.04 -2.94
N PRO A 98 -4.46 -13.03 -3.81
CA PRO A 98 -3.43 -13.99 -4.22
C PRO A 98 -2.15 -13.35 -4.80
N LYS A 99 -2.27 -12.38 -5.71
CA LYS A 99 -1.12 -11.71 -6.33
C LYS A 99 -0.39 -10.81 -5.35
N SER A 100 -1.14 -10.13 -4.49
CA SER A 100 -0.56 -9.32 -3.41
C SER A 100 0.24 -10.22 -2.45
N LYS A 101 -0.30 -11.38 -2.07
CA LYS A 101 0.42 -12.37 -1.23
C LYS A 101 1.65 -12.94 -1.93
N GLU A 102 1.56 -13.24 -3.22
CA GLU A 102 2.70 -13.70 -4.02
C GLU A 102 3.84 -12.69 -3.98
N PHE A 103 3.56 -11.41 -4.25
CA PHE A 103 4.55 -10.35 -4.16
C PHE A 103 5.14 -10.23 -2.75
N CYS A 104 4.29 -10.18 -1.71
CA CYS A 104 4.78 -10.01 -0.34
C CYS A 104 5.66 -11.17 0.12
N ARG A 105 5.33 -12.41 -0.26
CA ARG A 105 6.20 -13.59 0.02
C ARG A 105 7.53 -13.50 -0.71
N GLY A 106 7.51 -13.07 -1.97
CA GLY A 106 8.75 -12.84 -2.73
C GLY A 106 9.63 -11.78 -2.06
N TRP A 107 9.02 -10.72 -1.50
CA TRP A 107 9.75 -9.71 -0.74
C TRP A 107 10.32 -10.25 0.58
N ASP A 108 9.55 -11.05 1.32
CA ASP A 108 10.01 -11.75 2.53
C ASP A 108 11.19 -12.70 2.24
N GLU A 109 11.18 -13.38 1.09
CA GLU A 109 12.29 -14.23 0.63
C GLU A 109 13.51 -13.41 0.25
N PHE A 110 13.32 -12.30 -0.46
CA PHE A 110 14.40 -11.40 -0.88
C PHE A 110 15.09 -10.72 0.31
N THR A 111 14.32 -10.20 1.26
CA THR A 111 14.84 -9.48 2.43
C THR A 111 15.26 -10.39 3.58
N GLY A 112 14.74 -11.61 3.63
CA GLY A 112 14.91 -12.54 4.75
C GLY A 112 14.03 -12.22 5.97
N VAL A 113 13.18 -11.19 5.90
CA VAL A 113 12.20 -10.86 6.94
C VAL A 113 10.93 -11.69 6.71
N LYS A 114 10.37 -12.28 7.77
CA LYS A 114 9.12 -13.06 7.68
C LYS A 114 7.96 -12.28 8.26
N THR A 115 6.96 -12.03 7.42
CA THR A 115 5.71 -11.38 7.78
C THR A 115 4.73 -12.43 8.29
N SER A 116 4.20 -12.23 9.50
CA SER A 116 3.27 -13.17 10.10
C SER A 116 1.99 -13.32 9.26
N GLY A 117 1.59 -14.57 8.99
CA GLY A 117 0.39 -14.89 8.21
C GLY A 117 0.59 -14.99 6.69
N LEU A 118 1.82 -14.80 6.19
CA LEU A 118 2.20 -15.05 4.79
C LEU A 118 2.86 -16.40 4.58
#